data_AF-A0A8H8SWA6-F1
#
_entry.id   AF-A0A8H8SWA6-F1
#
_cell.length_a   1.000
_cell.length_b   1.000
_cell.length_c   1.000
_cell.angle_alpha   90.00
_cell.angle_beta   90.00
_cell.angle_gamma   90.00
#
_symmetry.space_group_name_H-M   'P 1'
#
loop_
_entity.id
_entity.type
_entity.pdbx_description
1 polymer ?
#
loop_
_entity_poly.entity_id
_entity_poly.type
_entity_poly.pdbx_seq_one_letter_code
_entity_poly.pdbx_strand_id
1 'polypeptide(L)' 'MKSEREFVGTLLGFDDFVNMVLDDVTEYEITPQGIKKTKLAQTLLNGNNICMLMPGSNGPEDNPAL' A
#
# COMPACT_ATOMS: atom_id res chain seq x y z
N MET A 1 -6.06 -4.84 -4.01
CA MET A 1 -6.30 -5.97 -3.09
C MET A 1 -7.78 -6.29 -3.08
N LYS A 2 -8.18 -7.55 -2.85
CA LYS A 2 -9.58 -7.90 -2.53
C LYS A 2 -10.04 -7.35 -1.18
N SER A 3 -9.13 -6.73 -0.44
CA SER A 3 -9.33 -6.09 0.86
C SER A 3 -9.17 -4.58 0.75
N GLU A 4 -9.92 -3.90 1.61
CA GLU A 4 -9.97 -2.46 1.92
C GLU A 4 -8.62 -1.92 2.47
N ARG A 5 -7.49 -2.24 1.82
CA ARG A 5 -6.14 -1.90 2.28
C ARG A 5 -5.28 -1.26 1.21
N GLU A 6 -4.56 -0.23 1.62
CA GLU A 6 -3.56 0.49 0.82
C GLU A 6 -2.22 0.53 1.55
N PHE A 7 -1.13 0.49 0.79
CA PHE A 7 0.22 0.55 1.33
C PHE A 7 0.96 1.69 0.63
N VAL A 8 1.47 2.63 1.41
CA VAL A 8 2.28 3.75 0.94
C VAL A 8 3.68 3.58 1.50
N GLY A 9 4.69 3.64 0.64
CA GLY A 9 6.09 3.54 1.03
C GLY A 9 7.00 3.77 -0.16
N THR A 10 8.30 3.72 0.09
CA THR A 10 9.31 3.85 -0.97
C THR A 10 9.55 2.49 -1.60
N LEU A 11 9.30 2.37 -2.91
CA LEU A 11 9.60 1.15 -3.66
C LEU A 11 11.11 0.98 -3.81
N LEU A 12 11.66 -0.06 -3.18
CA LEU A 12 13.07 -0.41 -3.31
C LEU A 12 13.34 -1.32 -4.51
N GLY A 13 12.36 -2.16 -4.87
CA GLY A 13 12.47 -3.08 -6.01
C GLY A 13 11.27 -4.02 -6.11
N PHE A 14 11.18 -4.70 -7.25
CA PHE A 14 10.16 -5.70 -7.53
C PHE A 14 10.73 -6.82 -8.41
N ASP A 15 10.04 -7.96 -8.47
CA ASP A 15 10.38 -9.10 -9.32
C ASP A 15 9.39 -9.30 -10.49
N ASP A 16 9.62 -10.32 -11.32
CA ASP A 16 8.75 -10.65 -12.47
C ASP A 16 7.31 -11.02 -12.07
N PHE A 17 7.09 -11.40 -10.82
CA PHE A 17 5.76 -11.70 -10.26
C PHE A 17 5.15 -10.50 -9.54
N VAL A 18 5.79 -9.33 -9.63
CA VAL A 18 5.34 -8.09 -9.01
C VAL A 18 5.27 -8.20 -7.49
N ASN A 19 6.06 -9.10 -6.88
CA ASN A 19 6.32 -8.99 -5.44
C ASN A 19 7.18 -7.75 -5.22
N MET A 20 6.87 -6.97 -4.19
CA MET A 20 7.50 -5.65 -3.99
C MET A 20 8.15 -5.53 -2.63
N VAL A 21 9.35 -4.98 -2.60
CA VAL A 21 10.01 -4.57 -1.37
C VAL A 21 9.77 -3.07 -1.18
N LEU A 22 9.10 -2.71 -0.09
CA LEU A 22 8.84 -1.32 0.28
C LEU A 22 9.56 -0.96 1.58
N ASP A 23 9.99 0.29 1.69
CA ASP A 23 10.57 0.89 2.90
C ASP A 23 9.74 2.08 3.41
N ASP A 24 9.86 2.41 4.70
CA ASP A 24 9.01 3.38 5.43
C ASP A 24 7.52 3.23 5.12
N VAL A 25 6.99 2.03 5.38
CA VAL A 25 5.66 1.65 4.94
C VAL A 25 4.59 2.14 5.92
N THR A 26 3.52 2.67 5.37
CA THR A 26 2.29 2.98 6.07
C THR A 26 1.16 2.16 5.46
N GLU A 27 0.57 1.27 6.25
CA GLU A 27 -0.64 0.53 5.91
C GLU A 27 -1.86 1.37 6.30
N TYR A 28 -2.79 1.51 5.37
CA TYR A 28 -4.10 2.12 5.56
C TYR A 28 -5.14 1.02 5.42
N GLU A 29 -5.89 0.76 6.48
CA GLU A 29 -7.02 -0.16 6.46
C GLU A 29 -8.30 0.67 6.58
N ILE A 30 -9.15 0.63 5.55
CA ILE A 30 -10.49 1.20 5.61
C ILE A 30 -11.33 0.24 6.46
N THR A 31 -12.00 0.79 7.45
CA THR A 31 -12.91 0.07 8.34
C THR A 31 -14.23 0.85 8.41
N PRO A 32 -15.34 0.24 8.86
CA PRO A 32 -16.59 0.97 9.08
C PRO A 32 -16.47 2.14 10.08
N GLN A 33 -15.43 2.15 10.91
CA GLN A 33 -15.14 3.19 11.90
C GLN A 33 -14.19 4.28 11.37
N GLY A 34 -13.72 4.16 10.13
CA GLY A 34 -12.77 5.08 9.50
C GLY A 34 -11.48 4.39 9.06
N ILE A 35 -10.47 5.20 8.72
CA ILE A 35 -9.18 4.71 8.22
C ILE A 35 -8.22 4.48 9.39
N LYS A 36 -7.77 3.24 9.56
CA LYS A 36 -6.72 2.89 10.52
C LYS A 36 -5.36 2.95 9.83
N LYS A 37 -4.46 3.76 10.36
CA LYS A 37 -3.07 3.88 9.88
C LYS A 37 -2.12 3.06 10.77
N THR A 38 -1.28 2.24 10.17
CA THR A 38 -0.25 1.46 10.87
C THR A 38 1.10 1.67 10.21
N LYS A 39 2.12 2.04 11.00
CA LYS A 39 3.50 2.09 10.52
C LYS A 39 4.11 0.70 10.55
N LEU A 40 4.71 0.31 9.44
CA LEU A 40 5.41 -0.95 9.26
C LEU A 40 6.88 -0.67 8.95
N ALA A 41 7.73 -1.63 9.28
CA ALA A 41 9.12 -1.60 8.82
C ALA A 41 9.19 -1.95 7.32
N GLN A 42 10.38 -2.29 6.84
CA GLN A 42 10.54 -2.84 5.51
C GLN A 42 9.59 -4.02 5.30
N THR A 43 8.80 -3.96 4.23
CA THR A 43 7.69 -4.89 3.98
C THR A 43 7.83 -5.49 2.59
N LEU A 44 7.69 -6.81 2.51
CA LEU A 44 7.56 -7.54 1.26
C LEU A 44 6.07 -7.74 0.95
N LEU A 45 5.56 -7.12 -0.11
CA LEU A 45 4.21 -7.29 -0.59
C LEU A 45 4.14 -8.40 -1.63
N ASN A 46 3.16 -9.30 -1.47
CA ASN A 46 2.92 -10.37 -2.43
C ASN A 46 2.15 -9.84 -3.66
N GLY A 47 2.72 -10.04 -4.85
CA GLY A 47 2.20 -9.52 -6.12
C GLY A 47 0.81 -10.01 -6.48
N ASN A 48 0.41 -11.21 -6.05
CA ASN A 48 -0.93 -11.75 -6.32
C ASN A 48 -2.06 -10.93 -5.70
N ASN A 49 -1.75 -10.16 -4.65
CA ASN A 49 -2.74 -9.33 -3.95
C ASN A 49 -2.71 -7.87 -4.42
N ILE A 50 -1.74 -7.48 -5.24
CA ILE A 50 -1.62 -6.12 -5.76
C ILE A 50 -2.63 -5.92 -6.90
N CYS A 51 -3.42 -4.85 -6.82
CA CYS A 51 -4.41 -4.53 -7.84
C CYS A 51 -4.05 -3.28 -8.64
N MET A 52 -3.46 -2.28 -7.98
CA MET A 52 -3.08 -1.01 -8.59
C MET A 52 -1.82 -0.48 -7.90
N LEU A 53 -1.01 0.24 -8.65
CA LEU A 53 0.20 0.92 -8.19
C LEU A 53 0.09 2.39 -8.60
N MET A 54 0.26 3.29 -7.64
CA MET A 54 0.19 4.74 -7.89
C MET A 54 1.50 5.41 -7.48
N PRO A 55 2.40 5.71 -8.44
CA PRO A 55 3.64 6.42 -8.15
C PRO A 55 3.38 7.84 -7.63
N GLY A 56 4.06 8.23 -6.55
CA GLY A 56 4.03 9.60 -6.02
C GLY A 56 2.79 9.97 -5.20
N SER A 57 1.90 9.03 -4.88
CA SER A 57 0.79 9.26 -3.95
C SER A 57 1.26 9.27 -2.49
N ASN A 58 0.75 10.18 -1.66
CA ASN A 58 0.97 10.14 -0.20
C ASN A 58 -0.12 9.36 0.56
N GLY A 59 -0.98 8.65 -0.18
CA GLY A 59 -2.03 7.78 0.37
C GLY A 59 -3.45 8.30 0.12
N PRO A 60 -4.45 7.72 0.79
CA PRO A 60 -5.86 7.97 0.51
C PRO A 60 -6.33 9.41 0.85
N GLU A 61 -5.51 10.19 1.56
CA GLU A 61 -5.82 11.60 1.87
C GLU A 61 -5.56 12.53 0.69
N ASP A 62 -4.64 12.18 -0.20
CA ASP A 62 -4.30 12.99 -1.37
C ASP A 62 -5.29 12.81 -2.53
N ASN A 63 -6.08 11.73 -2.51
CA ASN A 63 -7.06 11.47 -3.54
C ASN A 63 -8.40 11.06 -2.93
N PRO A 64 -9.27 12.02 -2.57
CA PRO A 64 -10.52 11.74 -1.84
C PRO A 64 -11.61 11.05 -2.67
N ALA A 65 -11.33 10.56 -3.88
CA ALA A 65 -12.33 9.84 -4.69
C ALA A 65 -11.69 8.94 -5.74
N LEU A 66 -11.65 7.64 -5.43
CA LEU A 66 -12.13 6.60 -6.35
C LEU A 66 -13.37 5.96 -5.72
#